data_AF-K9RQP4-F1
#
_entry.id   AF-K9RQP4-F1
#
_cell.length_a   1.000
_cell.length_b   1.000
_cell.length_c   1.000
_cell.angle_alpha   90.00
_cell.angle_beta   90.00
_cell.angle_gamma   90.00
#
_symmetry.space_group_name_H-M   'P 1'
#
loop_
_entity.id
_entity.type
_entity.pdbx_description
1 polymer ?
#
loop_
_entity_poly.entity_id
_entity_poly.type
_entity_poly.pdbx_seq_one_letter_code
_entity_poly.pdbx_strand_id
1 'polypeptide(L)'
;MNDYYKLLGLSPRASKAEIKAAFLQLCKEYHPDKLPPGTPKKARQLVEEHFKKINEAYQVLSEQEAPPTFSQPTNPAWQTQNEPTPEPPPYYRDIFSPQKMNRVSERLEQDCQEIELTYQRRLNEIHQTISRRMGALGIQPRDLTAMTRQGKASIVIFYSLLSLVSLAVVQGMLIVIRQAWINGFPILWILLALLFLLALVGILAFGFMAIKSCLIPVVSQAIFNQSQRINQELKHATAKANQSRTEAKQLWQQQLRQQIDFYKTIPIYKLTADYVATLDAEHQFFLLQALRERSDFGQLDHSLREVAQITISMGIMNMLFGATTVVKS
;
A
#
# COMPACT_ATOMS: atom_id res chain seq x y z
N MET A 1 2.35 52.37 19.00
CA MET A 1 2.23 51.82 20.37
C MET A 1 1.25 50.65 20.43
N ASN A 2 0.10 50.69 19.74
CA ASN A 2 -0.87 49.56 19.74
C ASN A 2 -0.32 48.26 19.14
N ASP A 3 0.66 48.36 18.23
CA ASP A 3 1.27 47.18 17.59
C ASP A 3 2.13 46.34 18.55
N TYR A 4 2.69 46.94 19.60
CA TYR A 4 3.47 46.22 20.61
C TYR A 4 2.60 45.36 21.54
N TYR A 5 1.40 45.84 21.88
CA TYR A 5 0.43 45.04 22.63
C TYR A 5 -0.02 43.83 21.82
N LYS A 6 -0.32 44.04 20.53
CA LYS A 6 -0.65 42.95 19.61
C LYS A 6 0.51 41.96 19.44
N LEU A 7 1.75 42.45 19.37
CA LEU A 7 2.94 41.60 19.25
C LEU A 7 3.14 40.70 20.47
N LEU A 8 2.85 41.19 21.68
CA LEU A 8 2.88 40.39 22.91
C LEU A 8 1.61 39.56 23.14
N GLY A 9 0.62 39.64 22.24
CA GLY A 9 -0.67 38.95 22.39
C GLY A 9 -1.55 39.51 23.50
N LEU A 10 -1.34 40.79 23.86
CA LEU A 10 -1.99 41.46 24.98
C LEU A 10 -2.98 42.51 24.52
N SER A 11 -3.97 42.77 25.36
CA SER A 11 -4.87 43.90 25.20
C SER A 11 -4.11 45.22 25.41
N PRO A 12 -4.46 46.32 24.71
CA PRO A 12 -3.91 47.66 24.98
C PRO A 12 -4.14 48.17 26.41
N ARG A 13 -5.00 47.49 27.18
CA ARG A 13 -5.27 47.74 28.61
C ARG A 13 -4.54 46.77 29.55
N ALA A 14 -3.63 45.96 29.04
CA ALA A 14 -2.91 44.99 29.86
C ALA A 14 -2.01 45.68 30.90
N SER A 15 -2.02 45.14 32.11
CA SER A 15 -1.21 45.62 33.23
C SER A 15 0.28 45.32 33.02
N LYS A 16 1.17 46.05 33.72
CA LYS A 16 2.62 45.78 33.68
C LYS A 16 2.98 44.34 34.10
N ALA A 17 2.18 43.75 35.00
CA ALA A 17 2.35 42.36 35.43
C ALA A 17 2.04 41.38 34.28
N GLU A 18 0.96 41.61 33.53
CA GLU A 18 0.58 40.81 32.36
C GLU A 18 1.59 40.98 31.21
N ILE A 19 2.08 42.21 30.98
CA ILE A 19 3.14 42.51 30.00
C ILE A 19 4.42 41.71 30.32
N LYS A 20 4.84 41.67 31.58
CA LYS A 20 6.00 40.89 32.01
C LYS A 20 5.78 39.38 31.91
N ALA A 21 4.58 38.90 32.25
CA ALA A 21 4.25 37.48 32.16
C ALA A 21 4.25 37.00 30.69
N ALA A 22 3.62 37.74 29.78
CA ALA A 22 3.59 37.42 28.36
C ALA A 22 4.99 37.45 27.73
N PHE A 23 5.81 38.46 28.08
CA PHE A 23 7.20 38.53 27.64
C PHE A 23 8.02 37.30 28.05
N LEU A 24 7.92 36.88 29.32
CA LEU A 24 8.64 35.69 29.81
C LEU A 24 8.17 34.40 29.15
N GLN A 25 6.88 34.31 28.81
CA GLN A 25 6.33 33.17 28.07
C GLN A 25 6.86 33.13 26.64
N LEU A 26 6.82 34.27 25.94
CA LEU A 26 7.31 34.39 24.56
C LEU A 26 8.83 34.17 24.48
N CYS A 27 9.62 34.64 25.45
CA CYS A 27 11.06 34.38 25.49
C CYS A 27 11.39 32.89 25.66
N LYS A 28 10.55 32.14 26.40
CA LYS A 28 10.70 30.68 26.52
C LYS A 28 10.27 29.94 25.25
N GLU A 29 9.33 30.48 24.48
CA GLU A 29 8.82 29.85 23.26
C GLU A 29 9.72 30.13 22.03
N TYR A 30 10.23 31.36 21.92
CA TYR A 30 10.98 31.85 20.75
C TYR A 30 12.50 31.95 20.98
N HIS A 31 13.07 31.29 22.01
CA HIS A 31 14.52 31.31 22.22
C HIS A 31 15.27 30.65 21.05
N PRO A 32 16.28 31.29 20.44
CA PRO A 32 16.97 30.76 19.26
C PRO A 32 17.65 29.40 19.49
N ASP A 33 18.04 29.08 20.74
CA ASP A 33 18.59 27.76 21.10
C ASP A 33 17.59 26.60 21.03
N LYS A 34 16.28 26.86 20.95
CA LYS A 34 15.28 25.79 20.82
C LYS A 34 15.09 25.28 19.39
N LEU A 35 15.81 25.86 18.43
CA LEU A 35 15.71 25.45 17.03
C LEU A 35 16.55 24.19 16.76
N PRO A 36 15.95 23.11 16.23
CA PRO A 36 16.68 21.88 15.97
C PRO A 36 17.80 22.07 14.92
N PRO A 37 18.86 21.25 14.97
CA PRO A 37 19.87 21.25 13.92
C PRO A 37 19.22 20.85 12.58
N GLY A 38 19.46 21.64 11.53
CA GLY A 38 18.87 21.45 10.19
C GLY A 38 17.72 22.39 9.84
N THR A 39 17.27 23.26 10.75
CA THR A 39 16.27 24.30 10.42
C THR A 39 16.78 25.20 9.27
N PRO A 40 15.95 25.47 8.23
CA PRO A 40 16.33 26.33 7.11
C PRO A 40 16.83 27.69 7.59
N LYS A 41 17.91 28.19 6.97
CA LYS A 41 18.59 29.43 7.39
C LYS A 41 17.63 30.64 7.46
N LYS A 42 16.67 30.72 6.54
CA LYS A 42 15.62 31.76 6.53
C LYS A 42 14.66 31.66 7.72
N ALA A 43 14.28 30.45 8.13
CA ALA A 43 13.43 30.25 9.29
C ALA A 43 14.14 30.63 10.60
N ARG A 44 15.46 30.40 10.69
CA ARG A 44 16.29 30.91 11.78
C ARG A 44 16.31 32.44 11.85
N GLN A 45 16.51 33.11 10.71
CA GLN A 45 16.51 34.58 10.64
C GLN A 45 15.17 35.18 11.08
N LEU A 46 14.05 34.57 10.68
CA LEU A 46 12.72 35.04 11.09
C LEU A 46 12.50 34.92 12.61
N VAL A 47 12.99 33.86 13.25
CA VAL A 47 12.89 33.68 14.71
C VAL A 47 13.74 34.72 15.45
N GLU A 48 14.94 35.01 14.94
CA GLU A 48 15.85 36.01 15.51
C GLU A 48 15.29 37.44 15.37
N GLU A 49 14.74 37.79 14.20
CA GLU A 49 14.06 39.06 13.97
C GLU A 49 12.81 39.22 14.84
N HIS A 50 12.03 38.15 15.00
CA HIS A 50 10.83 38.17 15.84
C HIS A 50 11.18 38.30 17.32
N PHE A 51 12.22 37.61 17.79
CA PHE A 51 12.72 37.72 19.15
C PHE A 51 13.19 39.14 19.47
N LYS A 52 13.87 39.79 18.51
CA LYS A 52 14.27 41.19 18.64
C LYS A 52 13.06 42.13 18.80
N LYS A 53 12.01 41.94 17.99
CA LYS A 53 10.78 42.74 18.08
C LYS A 53 10.03 42.53 19.41
N ILE A 54 10.03 41.31 19.96
CA ILE A 54 9.44 41.02 21.28
C ILE A 54 10.18 41.78 22.40
N ASN A 55 11.51 41.83 22.34
CA ASN A 55 12.32 42.61 23.30
C ASN A 55 12.04 44.12 23.21
N GLU A 56 11.99 44.67 21.99
CA GLU A 56 11.66 46.08 21.77
C GLU A 56 10.25 46.44 22.29
N ALA A 57 9.26 45.57 22.05
CA ALA A 57 7.90 45.75 22.55
C ALA A 57 7.84 45.78 24.08
N TYR A 58 8.55 44.88 24.75
CA TYR A 58 8.58 44.83 26.21
C TYR A 58 9.22 46.09 26.81
N GLN A 59 10.34 46.57 26.26
CA GLN A 59 11.01 47.79 26.72
C GLN A 59 10.05 48.99 26.68
N VAL A 60 9.44 49.24 25.52
CA VAL A 60 8.55 50.38 25.31
C VAL A 60 7.30 50.31 26.19
N LEU A 61 6.70 49.12 26.37
CA LEU A 61 5.47 48.97 27.14
C LEU A 61 5.70 48.94 28.66
N SER A 62 6.89 48.52 29.11
CA SER A 62 7.22 48.51 30.54
C SER A 62 7.40 49.92 31.12
N GLU A 63 7.81 50.88 30.29
CA GLU A 63 8.05 52.28 30.65
C GLU A 63 6.78 53.15 30.67
N GLN A 64 5.67 52.71 30.06
CA GLN A 64 4.41 53.48 30.01
C GLN A 64 3.58 53.36 31.29
N GLU A 65 3.08 54.48 31.82
CA GLU A 65 2.16 54.50 32.98
C GLU A 65 0.73 54.11 32.55
N ALA A 66 0.04 53.29 33.37
CA ALA A 66 -1.25 52.67 33.01
C ALA A 66 -2.46 53.61 33.23
N PRO A 67 -3.46 53.64 32.32
CA PRO A 67 -4.72 54.37 32.51
C PRO A 67 -5.78 53.56 33.31
N PRO A 68 -6.78 54.22 33.94
CA PRO A 68 -7.67 53.60 34.93
C PRO A 68 -8.82 52.76 34.32
N THR A 69 -9.20 51.73 35.07
CA THR A 69 -10.10 50.58 34.81
C THR A 69 -11.60 50.91 34.71
N PHE A 70 -12.37 50.16 33.90
CA PHE A 70 -13.79 49.80 34.21
C PHE A 70 -14.32 48.55 33.46
N SER A 71 -15.36 47.97 34.05
CA SER A 71 -15.84 46.58 34.13
C SER A 71 -16.86 46.10 33.06
N GLN A 72 -17.03 44.77 32.92
CA GLN A 72 -18.08 44.00 32.19
C GLN A 72 -19.17 43.48 33.19
N PRO A 73 -20.24 42.70 32.82
CA PRO A 73 -20.84 42.33 31.51
C PRO A 73 -22.40 42.36 31.45
N THR A 74 -23.02 42.30 30.26
CA THR A 74 -24.39 41.75 30.06
C THR A 74 -24.60 41.19 28.63
N ASN A 75 -25.01 39.92 28.54
CA ASN A 75 -25.50 39.25 27.33
C ASN A 75 -26.95 39.64 27.04
N PRO A 76 -27.35 39.77 25.76
CA PRO A 76 -28.67 39.34 25.33
C PRO A 76 -28.60 38.27 24.23
N ALA A 77 -29.62 37.41 24.23
CA ALA A 77 -29.80 36.29 23.33
C ALA A 77 -30.01 36.71 21.87
N TRP A 78 -29.34 36.04 20.93
CA TRP A 78 -29.53 36.26 19.49
C TRP A 78 -30.66 35.36 18.96
N GLN A 79 -31.68 36.00 18.38
CA GLN A 79 -32.72 35.37 17.56
C GLN A 79 -32.14 35.04 16.18
N THR A 80 -32.38 33.83 15.69
CA THR A 80 -32.00 33.35 14.36
C THR A 80 -32.83 34.04 13.28
N GLN A 81 -32.24 34.97 12.54
CA GLN A 81 -32.70 35.38 11.21
C GLN A 81 -31.85 34.68 10.15
N ASN A 82 -32.51 34.22 9.08
CA ASN A 82 -31.91 33.66 7.87
C ASN A 82 -31.04 34.71 7.16
N GLU A 83 -29.81 34.92 7.61
CA GLU A 83 -28.78 35.54 6.78
C GLU A 83 -28.36 34.54 5.68
N PRO A 84 -28.15 34.98 4.43
CA PRO A 84 -27.44 34.18 3.45
C PRO A 84 -26.08 33.84 4.05
N THR A 85 -25.69 32.56 3.99
CA THR A 85 -24.37 32.09 4.43
C THR A 85 -23.31 33.08 3.93
N PRO A 86 -22.52 33.72 4.80
CA PRO A 86 -21.58 34.75 4.36
C PRO A 86 -20.56 34.08 3.44
N GLU A 87 -20.59 34.45 2.15
CA GLU A 87 -19.62 33.95 1.18
C GLU A 87 -18.21 34.17 1.73
N PRO A 88 -17.31 33.17 1.63
CA PRO A 88 -15.97 33.30 2.15
C PRO A 88 -15.28 34.48 1.45
N PRO A 89 -14.51 35.32 2.18
CA PRO A 89 -13.80 36.45 1.61
C PRO A 89 -13.04 36.06 0.35
N PRO A 90 -12.98 36.92 -0.69
CA PRO A 90 -12.42 36.60 -2.00
C PRO A 90 -11.02 35.96 -1.94
N TYR A 91 -10.25 36.33 -0.91
CA TYR A 91 -8.90 35.85 -0.64
C TYR A 91 -8.80 34.33 -0.39
N TYR A 92 -9.75 33.71 0.34
CA TYR A 92 -9.68 32.27 0.62
C TYR A 92 -10.05 31.39 -0.59
N ARG A 93 -10.90 31.92 -1.48
CA ARG A 93 -11.36 31.23 -2.70
C ARG A 93 -10.21 30.99 -3.70
N ASP A 94 -9.24 31.90 -3.75
CA ASP A 94 -8.08 31.80 -4.64
C ASP A 94 -7.00 30.85 -4.09
N ILE A 95 -6.74 30.93 -2.78
CA ILE A 95 -5.77 30.08 -2.06
C ILE A 95 -6.14 28.60 -2.17
N PHE A 96 -7.41 28.27 -1.94
CA PHE A 96 -7.93 26.91 -1.92
C PHE A 96 -8.85 26.62 -3.11
N SER A 97 -8.49 27.10 -4.29
CA SER A 97 -9.30 26.88 -5.49
C SER A 97 -9.49 25.37 -5.76
N PRO A 98 -10.72 24.92 -6.12
CA PRO A 98 -11.00 23.50 -6.37
C PRO A 98 -10.09 22.88 -7.43
N GLN A 99 -9.73 23.65 -8.46
CA GLN A 99 -8.81 23.20 -9.52
C GLN A 99 -7.41 22.89 -8.98
N LYS A 100 -6.91 23.72 -8.06
CA LYS A 100 -5.58 23.53 -7.44
C LYS A 100 -5.57 22.31 -6.55
N MET A 101 -6.61 22.13 -5.73
CA MET A 101 -6.74 20.96 -4.85
C MET A 101 -6.96 19.67 -5.66
N ASN A 102 -7.68 19.72 -6.77
CA ASN A 102 -7.85 18.58 -7.67
C ASN A 102 -6.52 18.15 -8.30
N ARG A 103 -5.65 19.08 -8.70
CA ARG A 103 -4.32 18.73 -9.25
C ARG A 103 -3.41 18.04 -8.23
N VAL A 104 -3.42 18.52 -6.97
CA VAL A 104 -2.69 17.85 -5.88
C VAL A 104 -3.28 16.46 -5.65
N SER A 105 -4.61 16.37 -5.71
CA SER A 105 -5.30 15.10 -5.55
C SER A 105 -4.94 14.08 -6.63
N GLU A 106 -5.01 14.47 -7.89
CA GLU A 106 -4.61 13.65 -9.04
C GLU A 106 -3.16 13.19 -8.92
N ARG A 107 -2.25 14.05 -8.46
CA ARG A 107 -0.84 13.67 -8.23
C ARG A 107 -0.71 12.58 -7.16
N LEU A 108 -1.36 12.73 -6.02
CA LEU A 108 -1.34 11.72 -4.95
C LEU A 108 -1.97 10.39 -5.41
N GLU A 109 -3.01 10.45 -6.24
CA GLU A 109 -3.57 9.24 -6.88
C GLU A 109 -2.57 8.59 -7.84
N GLN A 110 -1.82 9.39 -8.62
CA GLN A 110 -0.74 8.89 -9.49
C GLN A 110 0.37 8.19 -8.69
N ASP A 111 0.80 8.75 -7.56
CA ASP A 111 1.82 8.11 -6.69
C ASP A 111 1.35 6.73 -6.21
N CYS A 112 0.08 6.62 -5.79
CA CYS A 112 -0.51 5.34 -5.38
C CYS A 112 -0.61 4.36 -6.55
N GLN A 113 -0.98 4.84 -7.73
CA GLN A 113 -1.02 4.03 -8.95
C GLN A 113 0.38 3.55 -9.35
N GLU A 114 1.42 4.36 -9.16
CA GLU A 114 2.81 3.98 -9.45
C GLU A 114 3.27 2.79 -8.59
N ILE A 115 2.89 2.76 -7.31
CA ILE A 115 3.15 1.61 -6.42
C ILE A 115 2.47 0.35 -6.98
N GLU A 116 1.23 0.48 -7.45
CA GLU A 116 0.48 -0.64 -8.05
C GLU A 116 1.11 -1.11 -9.36
N LEU A 117 1.50 -0.18 -10.23
CA LEU A 117 2.16 -0.49 -11.51
C LEU A 117 3.50 -1.20 -11.28
N THR A 118 4.26 -0.78 -10.28
CA THR A 118 5.51 -1.43 -9.87
C THR A 118 5.25 -2.87 -9.43
N TYR A 119 4.20 -3.10 -8.64
CA TYR A 119 3.79 -4.45 -8.25
C TYR A 119 3.36 -5.31 -9.45
N GLN A 120 2.56 -4.76 -10.37
CA GLN A 120 2.13 -5.47 -11.59
C GLN A 120 3.31 -5.85 -12.49
N ARG A 121 4.26 -4.93 -12.68
CA ARG A 121 5.51 -5.19 -13.41
C ARG A 121 6.27 -6.35 -12.77
N ARG A 122 6.40 -6.33 -11.44
CA ARG A 122 7.08 -7.39 -10.70
C ARG A 122 6.39 -8.75 -10.83
N LEU A 123 5.06 -8.79 -10.76
CA LEU A 123 4.30 -10.01 -11.01
C LEU A 123 4.54 -10.54 -12.42
N ASN A 124 4.50 -9.67 -13.43
CA ASN A 124 4.72 -10.08 -14.81
C ASN A 124 6.13 -10.66 -15.02
N GLU A 125 7.16 -10.06 -14.43
CA GLU A 125 8.52 -10.60 -14.44
C GLU A 125 8.61 -12.00 -13.80
N ILE A 126 7.96 -12.19 -12.64
CA ILE A 126 7.88 -13.49 -11.95
C ILE A 126 7.22 -14.53 -12.87
N HIS A 127 6.08 -14.20 -13.45
CA HIS A 127 5.34 -15.10 -14.35
C HIS A 127 6.13 -15.44 -15.62
N GLN A 128 6.82 -14.47 -16.22
CA GLN A 128 7.65 -14.70 -17.41
C GLN A 128 8.87 -15.56 -17.09
N THR A 129 9.51 -15.34 -15.94
CA THR A 129 10.68 -16.12 -15.49
C THR A 129 10.29 -17.57 -15.25
N ILE A 130 9.15 -17.79 -14.59
CA ILE A 130 8.65 -19.13 -14.29
C ILE A 130 8.17 -19.82 -15.57
N SER A 131 7.45 -19.12 -16.45
CA SER A 131 7.05 -19.64 -17.77
C SER A 131 8.26 -20.11 -18.60
N ARG A 132 9.35 -19.33 -18.62
CA ARG A 132 10.61 -19.72 -19.31
C ARG A 132 11.23 -20.99 -18.70
N ARG A 133 11.29 -21.07 -17.36
CA ARG A 133 11.84 -22.25 -16.66
C ARG A 133 10.99 -23.50 -16.86
N MET A 134 9.67 -23.37 -16.93
CA MET A 134 8.76 -24.48 -17.16
C MET A 134 8.78 -24.93 -18.63
N GLY A 135 8.84 -24.00 -19.57
CA GLY A 135 9.01 -24.30 -20.99
C GLY A 135 10.29 -25.09 -21.29
N ALA A 136 11.39 -24.77 -20.60
CA ALA A 136 12.64 -25.55 -20.69
C ALA A 136 12.50 -27.00 -20.20
N LEU A 137 11.48 -27.31 -19.38
CA LEU A 137 11.16 -28.65 -18.89
C LEU A 137 10.05 -29.33 -19.71
N GLY A 138 9.53 -28.67 -20.75
CA GLY A 138 8.39 -29.17 -21.53
C GLY A 138 7.05 -29.20 -20.77
N ILE A 139 6.98 -28.52 -19.62
CA ILE A 139 5.79 -28.49 -18.75
C ILE A 139 4.99 -27.22 -19.04
N GLN A 140 3.69 -27.34 -19.32
CA GLN A 140 2.86 -26.14 -19.40
C GLN A 140 2.45 -25.65 -17.99
N PRO A 141 2.32 -24.33 -17.78
CA PRO A 141 1.87 -23.76 -16.50
C PRO A 141 0.55 -24.35 -15.99
N ARG A 142 -0.37 -24.69 -16.91
CA ARG A 142 -1.69 -25.26 -16.60
C ARG A 142 -1.61 -26.69 -16.04
N ASP A 143 -0.54 -27.40 -16.35
CA ASP A 143 -0.38 -28.79 -15.92
C ASP A 143 0.05 -28.87 -14.46
N LEU A 144 0.65 -27.83 -13.87
CA LEU A 144 1.07 -27.87 -12.46
C LEU A 144 -0.07 -28.03 -11.48
N THR A 145 -1.23 -27.46 -11.77
CA THR A 145 -2.42 -27.62 -10.93
C THR A 145 -3.06 -29.00 -11.12
N ALA A 146 -2.99 -29.56 -12.33
CA ALA A 146 -3.50 -30.89 -12.66
C ALA A 146 -2.58 -32.04 -12.20
N MET A 147 -1.26 -31.83 -12.21
CA MET A 147 -0.23 -32.84 -11.89
C MET A 147 -0.32 -33.34 -10.45
N THR A 148 -0.88 -32.55 -9.53
CA THR A 148 -1.13 -32.99 -8.14
C THR A 148 -2.06 -34.21 -8.05
N ARG A 149 -2.95 -34.40 -9.03
CA ARG A 149 -3.96 -35.47 -9.06
C ARG A 149 -3.64 -36.57 -10.08
N GLN A 150 -3.01 -36.20 -11.20
CA GLN A 150 -2.85 -37.07 -12.36
C GLN A 150 -1.73 -38.11 -12.24
N GLY A 151 -0.71 -37.84 -11.42
CA GLY A 151 0.40 -38.78 -11.18
C GLY A 151 -0.02 -40.10 -10.54
N LYS A 152 -1.15 -40.16 -9.82
CA LYS A 152 -1.66 -41.40 -9.21
C LYS A 152 -2.62 -42.17 -10.13
N ALA A 153 -3.46 -41.47 -10.90
CA ALA A 153 -4.48 -42.11 -11.74
C ALA A 153 -3.92 -42.75 -13.02
N SER A 154 -2.93 -42.11 -13.65
CA SER A 154 -2.26 -42.63 -14.86
C SER A 154 -1.53 -43.96 -14.59
N ILE A 155 -0.89 -44.06 -13.43
CA ILE A 155 -0.19 -45.27 -12.98
C ILE A 155 -1.17 -46.43 -12.78
N VAL A 156 -2.33 -46.19 -12.15
CA VAL A 156 -3.34 -47.23 -11.88
C VAL A 156 -3.96 -47.76 -13.17
N ILE A 157 -4.37 -46.88 -14.09
CA ILE A 157 -4.98 -47.27 -15.37
C ILE A 157 -3.99 -48.10 -16.21
N PHE A 158 -2.70 -47.75 -16.17
CA PHE A 158 -1.66 -48.44 -16.92
C PHE A 158 -1.42 -49.87 -16.42
N TYR A 159 -1.33 -50.09 -15.10
CA TYR A 159 -1.19 -51.44 -14.54
C TYR A 159 -2.40 -52.34 -14.81
N SER A 160 -3.61 -51.76 -14.83
CA SER A 160 -4.83 -52.49 -15.21
C SER A 160 -4.81 -52.95 -16.67
N LEU A 161 -4.34 -52.11 -17.60
CA LEU A 161 -4.23 -52.48 -19.02
C LEU A 161 -3.12 -53.51 -19.27
N LEU A 162 -1.99 -53.42 -18.57
CA LEU A 162 -0.89 -54.38 -18.72
C LEU A 162 -1.27 -55.79 -18.24
N SER A 163 -2.09 -55.88 -17.18
CA SER A 163 -2.64 -57.16 -16.71
C SER A 163 -3.52 -57.85 -17.77
N LEU A 164 -4.33 -57.07 -18.49
CA LEU A 164 -5.21 -57.60 -19.55
C LEU A 164 -4.42 -58.15 -20.75
N VAL A 165 -3.33 -57.49 -21.15
CA VAL A 165 -2.46 -57.97 -22.25
C VAL A 165 -1.80 -59.29 -21.88
N SER A 166 -1.30 -59.43 -20.65
CA SER A 166 -0.71 -60.69 -20.16
C SER A 166 -1.72 -61.84 -20.19
N LEU A 167 -2.98 -61.58 -19.82
CA LEU A 167 -4.05 -62.58 -19.89
C LEU A 167 -4.33 -63.04 -21.32
N ALA A 168 -4.36 -62.10 -22.27
CA ALA A 168 -4.61 -62.40 -23.69
C ALA A 168 -3.50 -63.27 -24.30
N VAL A 169 -2.24 -63.03 -23.95
CA VAL A 169 -1.10 -63.84 -24.41
C VAL A 169 -1.20 -65.28 -23.87
N VAL A 170 -1.53 -65.45 -22.59
CA VAL A 170 -1.73 -66.78 -21.99
C VAL A 170 -2.89 -67.52 -22.67
N GLN A 171 -3.99 -66.83 -22.96
CA GLN A 171 -5.12 -67.44 -23.68
C GLN A 171 -4.76 -67.84 -25.12
N GLY A 172 -4.02 -67.01 -25.84
CA GLY A 172 -3.52 -67.33 -27.19
C GLY A 172 -2.62 -68.57 -27.20
N MET A 173 -1.74 -68.69 -26.19
CA MET A 173 -0.85 -69.85 -26.03
C MET A 173 -1.64 -71.15 -25.84
N LEU A 174 -2.70 -71.14 -25.01
CA LEU A 174 -3.56 -72.31 -24.79
C LEU A 174 -4.27 -72.77 -26.07
N ILE A 175 -4.65 -71.84 -26.95
CA ILE A 175 -5.30 -72.15 -28.23
C ILE A 175 -4.32 -72.83 -29.20
N VAL A 176 -3.09 -72.32 -29.30
CA VAL A 176 -2.05 -72.89 -30.18
C VAL A 176 -1.65 -74.30 -29.73
N ILE A 177 -1.50 -74.51 -28.41
CA ILE A 177 -1.24 -75.84 -27.83
C ILE A 177 -2.34 -76.82 -28.24
N ARG A 178 -3.60 -76.39 -28.17
CA ARG A 178 -4.76 -77.21 -28.55
C ARG A 178 -4.76 -77.56 -30.04
N GLN A 179 -4.35 -76.66 -30.93
CA GLN A 179 -4.33 -76.90 -32.38
C GLN A 179 -3.13 -77.73 -32.84
N ALA A 180 -1.98 -77.62 -32.17
CA ALA A 180 -0.79 -78.40 -32.49
C ALA A 180 -1.01 -79.92 -32.26
N TRP A 181 -1.86 -80.28 -31.32
CA TRP A 181 -2.26 -81.68 -31.06
C TRP A 181 -3.02 -82.32 -32.24
N ILE A 182 -3.58 -81.52 -33.14
CA ILE A 182 -4.47 -81.98 -34.22
C ILE A 182 -3.72 -82.26 -35.54
N ASN A 183 -2.61 -81.55 -35.83
CA ASN A 183 -2.09 -81.45 -37.22
C ASN A 183 -0.68 -82.00 -37.49
N GLY A 184 -0.05 -82.73 -36.55
CA GLY A 184 1.09 -83.61 -36.87
C GLY A 184 2.35 -83.00 -37.51
N PHE A 185 2.66 -81.72 -37.26
CA PHE A 185 3.96 -81.14 -37.64
C PHE A 185 5.12 -81.80 -36.87
N PRO A 186 6.39 -81.79 -37.35
CA PRO A 186 7.54 -82.22 -36.56
C PRO A 186 7.70 -81.29 -35.36
N ILE A 187 7.11 -81.74 -34.25
CA ILE A 187 6.87 -81.00 -33.00
C ILE A 187 8.13 -80.25 -32.53
N LEU A 188 9.31 -80.82 -32.79
CA LEU A 188 10.59 -80.28 -32.39
C LEU A 188 10.93 -78.91 -33.02
N TRP A 189 10.68 -78.70 -34.31
CA TRP A 189 11.04 -77.44 -34.99
C TRP A 189 10.10 -76.28 -34.63
N ILE A 190 8.81 -76.59 -34.44
CA ILE A 190 7.84 -75.63 -33.93
C ILE A 190 8.19 -75.25 -32.49
N LEU A 191 8.55 -76.23 -31.65
CA LEU A 191 9.00 -75.96 -30.28
C LEU A 191 10.23 -75.07 -30.25
N LEU A 192 11.20 -75.29 -31.13
CA LEU A 192 12.46 -74.52 -31.16
C LEU A 192 12.26 -73.09 -31.64
N ALA A 193 11.46 -72.88 -32.70
CA ALA A 193 11.08 -71.55 -33.17
C ALA A 193 10.22 -70.81 -32.14
N LEU A 194 9.32 -71.51 -31.46
CA LEU A 194 8.48 -70.97 -30.40
C LEU A 194 9.31 -70.60 -29.16
N LEU A 195 10.27 -71.43 -28.76
CA LEU A 195 11.20 -71.11 -27.67
C LEU A 195 12.06 -69.89 -28.00
N PHE A 196 12.54 -69.77 -29.23
CA PHE A 196 13.29 -68.60 -29.67
C PHE A 196 12.44 -67.33 -29.68
N LEU A 197 11.20 -67.41 -30.18
CA LEU A 197 10.27 -66.28 -30.19
C LEU A 197 9.85 -65.89 -28.76
N LEU A 198 9.62 -66.86 -27.87
CA LEU A 198 9.36 -66.63 -26.45
C LEU A 198 10.56 -65.99 -25.75
N ALA A 199 11.78 -66.43 -26.05
CA ALA A 199 12.99 -65.83 -25.51
C ALA A 199 13.18 -64.38 -26.00
N LEU A 200 12.95 -64.12 -27.28
CA LEU A 200 13.06 -62.78 -27.87
C LEU A 200 11.99 -61.83 -27.33
N VAL A 201 10.74 -62.30 -27.23
CA VAL A 201 9.65 -61.56 -26.58
C VAL A 201 9.97 -61.34 -25.10
N GLY A 202 10.54 -62.33 -24.40
CA GLY A 202 10.97 -62.21 -23.01
C GLY A 202 12.07 -61.17 -22.81
N ILE A 203 13.09 -61.13 -23.67
CA ILE A 203 14.17 -60.14 -23.62
C ILE A 203 13.65 -58.73 -23.93
N LEU A 204 12.79 -58.58 -24.94
CA LEU A 204 12.16 -57.29 -25.26
C LEU A 204 11.21 -56.84 -24.16
N ALA A 205 10.41 -57.75 -23.58
CA ALA A 205 9.52 -57.47 -22.47
C ALA A 205 10.30 -57.11 -21.20
N PHE A 206 11.42 -57.80 -20.92
CA PHE A 206 12.30 -57.49 -19.80
C PHE A 206 13.01 -56.15 -19.97
N GLY A 207 13.52 -55.84 -21.17
CA GLY A 207 14.10 -54.53 -21.48
C GLY A 207 13.07 -53.41 -21.35
N PHE A 208 11.84 -53.63 -21.82
CA PHE A 208 10.73 -52.70 -21.65
C PHE A 208 10.33 -52.56 -20.17
N MET A 209 10.26 -53.65 -19.40
CA MET A 209 10.00 -53.61 -17.96
C MET A 209 11.11 -52.88 -17.21
N ALA A 210 12.39 -53.12 -17.53
CA ALA A 210 13.51 -52.43 -16.89
C ALA A 210 13.48 -50.92 -17.14
N ILE A 211 13.24 -50.50 -18.39
CA ILE A 211 13.09 -49.08 -18.75
C ILE A 211 11.86 -48.47 -18.02
N LYS A 212 10.74 -49.19 -17.95
CA LYS A 212 9.51 -48.68 -17.34
C LYS A 212 9.49 -48.69 -15.81
N SER A 213 10.06 -49.72 -15.18
CA SER A 213 10.07 -49.88 -13.73
C SER A 213 11.19 -49.08 -13.05
N CYS A 214 12.24 -48.73 -13.78
CA CYS A 214 13.37 -47.97 -13.22
C CYS A 214 13.47 -46.55 -13.79
N LEU A 215 13.47 -46.39 -15.11
CA LEU A 215 13.78 -45.11 -15.75
C LEU A 215 12.60 -44.12 -15.68
N ILE A 216 11.40 -44.57 -16.05
CA ILE A 216 10.19 -43.72 -16.06
C ILE A 216 9.83 -43.17 -14.68
N PRO A 217 9.76 -43.96 -13.58
CA PRO A 217 9.42 -43.42 -12.27
C PRO A 217 10.50 -42.48 -11.73
N VAL A 218 11.79 -42.72 -12.00
CA VAL A 218 12.87 -41.83 -11.56
C VAL A 218 12.82 -40.49 -12.29
N VAL A 219 12.67 -40.51 -13.62
CA VAL A 219 12.54 -39.29 -14.43
C VAL A 219 11.24 -38.54 -14.07
N SER A 220 10.13 -39.25 -13.93
CA SER A 220 8.84 -38.68 -13.52
C SER A 220 8.92 -38.07 -12.11
N GLN A 221 9.60 -38.72 -11.17
CA GLN A 221 9.75 -38.21 -9.81
C GLN A 221 10.68 -37.00 -9.77
N ALA A 222 11.76 -36.99 -10.56
CA ALA A 222 12.65 -35.83 -10.66
C ALA A 222 11.93 -34.61 -11.24
N ILE A 223 11.18 -34.80 -12.33
CA ILE A 223 10.36 -33.76 -12.96
C ILE A 223 9.27 -33.27 -12.00
N PHE A 224 8.60 -34.18 -11.29
CA PHE A 224 7.59 -33.83 -10.28
C PHE A 224 8.19 -33.04 -9.11
N ASN A 225 9.33 -33.48 -8.56
CA ASN A 225 10.00 -32.77 -7.49
C ASN A 225 10.44 -31.37 -7.94
N GLN A 226 10.93 -31.25 -9.18
CA GLN A 226 11.32 -29.96 -9.77
C GLN A 226 10.12 -29.05 -10.00
N SER A 227 8.98 -29.58 -10.47
CA SER A 227 7.75 -28.80 -10.64
C SER A 227 7.20 -28.30 -9.30
N GLN A 228 7.24 -29.13 -8.24
CA GLN A 228 6.87 -28.71 -6.89
C GLN A 228 7.77 -27.59 -6.36
N ARG A 229 9.09 -27.68 -6.58
CA ARG A 229 10.03 -26.60 -6.21
C ARG A 229 9.69 -25.29 -6.92
N ILE A 230 9.47 -25.34 -8.24
CA ILE A 230 9.07 -24.15 -9.03
C ILE A 230 7.75 -23.55 -8.50
N ASN A 231 6.77 -24.39 -8.13
CA ASN A 231 5.51 -23.93 -7.57
C ASN A 231 5.69 -23.27 -6.19
N GLN A 232 6.55 -23.84 -5.33
CA GLN A 232 6.88 -23.22 -4.04
C GLN A 232 7.59 -21.88 -4.22
N GLU A 233 8.55 -21.81 -5.15
CA GLU A 233 9.24 -20.56 -5.51
C GLU A 233 8.26 -19.51 -6.06
N LEU A 234 7.30 -19.90 -6.90
CA LEU A 234 6.23 -19.02 -7.40
C LEU A 234 5.42 -18.42 -6.25
N LYS A 235 4.95 -19.27 -5.33
CA LYS A 235 4.19 -18.84 -4.16
C LYS A 235 4.99 -17.88 -3.29
N HIS A 236 6.24 -18.22 -3.01
CA HIS A 236 7.12 -17.39 -2.19
C HIS A 236 7.43 -16.05 -2.86
N ALA A 237 7.77 -16.04 -4.15
CA ALA A 237 8.05 -14.81 -4.91
C ALA A 237 6.82 -13.89 -4.99
N THR A 238 5.64 -14.47 -5.20
CA THR A 238 4.36 -13.74 -5.24
C THR A 238 3.99 -13.17 -3.87
N ALA A 239 4.19 -13.95 -2.80
CA ALA A 239 3.98 -13.49 -1.42
C ALA A 239 4.92 -12.33 -1.08
N LYS A 240 6.21 -12.44 -1.45
CA LYS A 240 7.19 -11.37 -1.26
C LYS A 240 6.82 -10.10 -2.05
N ALA A 241 6.37 -10.23 -3.31
CA ALA A 241 5.92 -9.08 -4.09
C ALA A 241 4.69 -8.40 -3.47
N ASN A 242 3.73 -9.18 -2.95
CA ASN A 242 2.58 -8.65 -2.21
C ASN A 242 2.98 -7.94 -0.92
N GLN A 243 3.94 -8.51 -0.18
CA GLN A 243 4.48 -7.90 1.02
C GLN A 243 5.11 -6.55 0.70
N SER A 244 6.02 -6.49 -0.29
CA SER A 244 6.66 -5.22 -0.70
C SER A 244 5.65 -4.18 -1.19
N ARG A 245 4.60 -4.58 -1.91
CA ARG A 245 3.48 -3.68 -2.28
C ARG A 245 2.79 -3.11 -1.04
N THR A 246 2.52 -3.96 -0.05
CA THR A 246 1.83 -3.56 1.19
C THR A 246 2.69 -2.60 2.00
N GLU A 247 3.98 -2.93 2.18
CA GLU A 247 4.96 -2.10 2.86
C GLU A 247 5.12 -0.74 2.18
N ALA A 248 5.22 -0.70 0.85
CA ALA A 248 5.30 0.55 0.09
C ALA A 248 4.05 1.43 0.26
N LYS A 249 2.85 0.84 0.20
CA LYS A 249 1.60 1.56 0.46
C LYS A 249 1.53 2.09 1.89
N GLN A 250 1.92 1.28 2.88
CA GLN A 250 1.93 1.69 4.28
C GLN A 250 2.92 2.83 4.54
N LEU A 251 4.12 2.76 3.98
CA LEU A 251 5.13 3.80 4.10
C LEU A 251 4.64 5.12 3.48
N TRP A 252 4.08 5.06 2.27
CA TRP A 252 3.50 6.21 1.60
C TRP A 252 2.35 6.83 2.42
N GLN A 253 1.43 6.00 2.94
CA GLN A 253 0.36 6.46 3.83
C GLN A 253 0.91 7.09 5.13
N GLN A 254 1.96 6.51 5.71
CA GLN A 254 2.59 7.03 6.92
C GLN A 254 3.23 8.40 6.67
N GLN A 255 3.89 8.60 5.53
CA GLN A 255 4.47 9.89 5.15
C GLN A 255 3.40 10.98 5.02
N LEU A 256 2.29 10.67 4.34
CA LEU A 256 1.17 11.62 4.21
C LEU A 256 0.54 11.94 5.56
N ARG A 257 0.38 10.93 6.43
CA ARG A 257 -0.15 11.13 7.78
C ARG A 257 0.77 12.00 8.65
N GLN A 258 2.09 11.82 8.55
CA GLN A 258 3.05 12.68 9.27
C GLN A 258 2.93 14.15 8.87
N GLN A 259 2.72 14.44 7.58
CA GLN A 259 2.49 15.80 7.09
C GLN A 259 1.19 16.37 7.65
N ILE A 260 0.10 15.61 7.61
CA ILE A 260 -1.20 16.04 8.16
C ILE A 260 -1.09 16.28 9.67
N ASP A 261 -0.50 15.35 10.42
CA ASP A 261 -0.36 15.44 11.87
C ASP A 261 0.49 16.66 12.28
N PHE A 262 1.53 17.00 11.51
CA PHE A 262 2.29 18.23 11.70
C PHE A 262 1.37 19.47 11.69
N TYR A 263 0.48 19.61 10.69
CA TYR A 263 -0.44 20.73 10.61
C TYR A 263 -1.51 20.73 11.71
N LYS A 264 -1.87 19.56 12.26
CA LYS A 264 -2.78 19.47 13.42
C LYS A 264 -2.17 20.07 14.69
N THR A 265 -0.84 20.05 14.82
CA THR A 265 -0.14 20.64 15.98
C THR A 265 -0.06 22.17 15.95
N ILE A 266 -0.27 22.80 14.79
CA ILE A 266 -0.18 24.25 14.65
C ILE A 266 -1.38 24.89 15.36
N PRO A 267 -1.19 25.83 16.30
CA PRO A 267 -2.31 26.47 16.98
C PRO A 267 -3.12 27.36 16.01
N ILE A 268 -4.46 27.40 16.18
CA ILE A 268 -5.39 28.08 15.26
C ILE A 268 -5.00 29.55 15.04
N TYR A 269 -4.55 30.26 16.07
CA TYR A 269 -4.17 31.67 15.96
C TYR A 269 -2.97 31.94 15.02
N LYS A 270 -2.14 30.93 14.71
CA LYS A 270 -1.04 31.03 13.73
C LYS A 270 -1.50 30.79 12.29
N LEU A 271 -2.70 30.25 12.08
CA LEU A 271 -3.26 29.97 10.76
C LEU A 271 -3.92 31.22 10.16
N THR A 272 -3.11 32.25 9.95
CA THR A 272 -3.55 33.48 9.28
C THR A 272 -3.61 33.30 7.77
N ALA A 273 -4.41 34.12 7.11
CA ALA A 273 -4.57 34.09 5.67
C ALA A 273 -3.23 34.30 4.92
N ASP A 274 -2.35 35.16 5.43
CA ASP A 274 -1.00 35.38 4.90
C ASP A 274 -0.12 34.12 5.04
N TYR A 275 -0.17 33.45 6.19
CA TYR A 275 0.57 32.20 6.41
C TYR A 275 0.15 31.13 5.40
N VAL A 276 -1.17 30.93 5.23
CA VAL A 276 -1.70 29.93 4.29
C VAL A 276 -1.30 30.25 2.85
N ALA A 277 -1.30 31.52 2.45
CA ALA A 277 -0.89 31.92 1.11
C ALA A 277 0.60 31.68 0.82
N THR A 278 1.45 31.66 1.86
CA THR A 278 2.88 31.33 1.69
C THR A 278 3.15 29.85 1.43
N LEU A 279 2.19 28.97 1.77
CA LEU A 279 2.31 27.53 1.55
C LEU A 279 2.11 27.20 0.07
N ASP A 280 2.77 26.15 -0.40
CA ASP A 280 2.49 25.62 -1.74
C ASP A 280 1.14 24.88 -1.77
N ALA A 281 0.73 24.46 -2.97
CA ALA A 281 -0.55 23.77 -3.17
C ALA A 281 -0.70 22.49 -2.32
N GLU A 282 0.41 21.77 -2.12
CA GLU A 282 0.42 20.46 -1.48
C GLU A 282 0.33 20.61 0.05
N HIS A 283 1.09 21.54 0.61
CA HIS A 283 1.01 21.92 2.01
C HIS A 283 -0.33 22.60 2.36
N GLN A 284 -0.91 23.37 1.44
CA GLN A 284 -2.28 23.89 1.58
C GLN A 284 -3.31 22.75 1.65
N PHE A 285 -3.14 21.71 0.82
CA PHE A 285 -4.00 20.53 0.85
C PHE A 285 -3.89 19.76 2.17
N PHE A 286 -2.67 19.50 2.65
CA PHE A 286 -2.47 18.83 3.94
C PHE A 286 -2.99 19.65 5.12
N LEU A 287 -2.86 20.98 5.06
CA LEU A 287 -3.44 21.87 6.05
C LEU A 287 -4.96 21.78 6.07
N LEU A 288 -5.64 21.82 4.91
CA LEU A 288 -7.10 21.65 4.85
C LEU A 288 -7.55 20.32 5.45
N GLN A 289 -6.86 19.24 5.08
CA GLN A 289 -7.13 17.91 5.61
C GLN A 289 -6.94 17.86 7.13
N ALA A 290 -5.84 18.42 7.63
CA ALA A 290 -5.54 18.51 9.05
C ALA A 290 -6.63 19.28 9.80
N LEU A 291 -7.05 20.43 9.28
CA LEU A 291 -8.10 21.26 9.87
C LEU A 291 -9.40 20.49 10.07
N ARG A 292 -9.82 19.71 9.06
CA ARG A 292 -11.04 18.90 9.15
C ARG A 292 -11.00 17.84 10.25
N GLU A 293 -9.82 17.33 10.58
CA GLU A 293 -9.63 16.27 11.59
C GLU A 293 -9.42 16.80 13.01
N ARG A 294 -9.40 18.12 13.21
CA ARG A 294 -9.18 18.70 14.54
C ARG A 294 -10.47 18.73 15.37
N SER A 295 -10.32 18.56 16.68
CA SER A 295 -11.42 18.68 17.65
C SER A 295 -11.89 20.13 17.85
N ASP A 296 -11.01 21.12 17.63
CA ASP A 296 -11.28 22.55 17.73
C ASP A 296 -11.79 23.16 16.40
N PHE A 297 -12.25 22.33 15.45
CA PHE A 297 -12.76 22.76 14.14
C PHE A 297 -13.86 23.84 14.22
N GLY A 298 -14.69 23.78 15.26
CA GLY A 298 -15.75 24.76 15.53
C GLY A 298 -15.27 26.14 15.98
N GLN A 299 -13.98 26.32 16.25
CA GLN A 299 -13.37 27.60 16.62
C GLN A 299 -12.69 28.30 15.43
N LEU A 300 -12.63 27.66 14.26
CA LEU A 300 -12.12 28.29 13.05
C LEU A 300 -13.04 29.39 12.53
N ASP A 301 -12.44 30.37 11.85
CA ASP A 301 -13.17 31.36 11.06
C ASP A 301 -14.15 30.68 10.08
N HIS A 302 -15.34 31.27 9.91
CA HIS A 302 -16.43 30.72 9.08
C HIS A 302 -15.93 30.36 7.67
N SER A 303 -15.12 31.23 7.08
CA SER A 303 -14.60 31.10 5.72
C SER A 303 -13.66 29.89 5.55
N LEU A 304 -12.79 29.67 6.55
CA LEU A 304 -11.88 28.53 6.57
C LEU A 304 -12.62 27.21 6.78
N ARG A 305 -13.70 27.26 7.56
CA ARG A 305 -14.56 26.10 7.83
C ARG A 305 -15.29 25.62 6.57
N GLU A 306 -15.89 26.54 5.81
CA GLU A 306 -16.57 26.19 4.56
C GLU A 306 -15.60 25.61 3.52
N VAL A 307 -14.43 26.23 3.34
CA VAL A 307 -13.45 25.76 2.36
C VAL A 307 -12.90 24.37 2.71
N ALA A 308 -12.67 24.11 4.00
CA ALA A 308 -12.28 22.78 4.49
C ALA A 308 -13.38 21.73 4.34
N GLN A 309 -14.66 22.13 4.31
CA GLN A 309 -15.79 21.24 4.03
C GLN A 309 -15.98 20.96 2.53
N ILE A 310 -15.71 21.94 1.67
CA ILE A 310 -16.00 21.88 0.23
C ILE A 310 -14.96 21.06 -0.54
N THR A 311 -13.74 20.92 -0.04
CA THR A 311 -12.61 20.67 -0.94
C THR A 311 -11.69 19.53 -0.53
N ILE A 312 -12.11 18.26 -0.71
CA ILE A 312 -11.24 17.14 -1.13
C ILE A 312 -12.10 16.10 -1.87
N SER A 313 -11.64 15.58 -3.00
CA SER A 313 -12.30 14.47 -3.70
C SER A 313 -12.45 13.24 -2.79
N MET A 314 -13.63 12.63 -2.81
CA MET A 314 -13.98 11.42 -2.05
C MET A 314 -13.00 10.25 -2.26
N GLY A 315 -12.25 10.24 -3.37
CA GLY A 315 -11.24 9.23 -3.73
C GLY A 315 -10.05 9.20 -2.79
N ILE A 316 -9.46 10.35 -2.45
CA ILE A 316 -8.30 10.43 -1.54
C ILE A 316 -8.67 10.06 -0.12
N MET A 317 -9.86 10.44 0.33
CA MET A 317 -10.38 10.08 1.65
C MET A 317 -10.43 8.57 1.85
N ASN A 318 -10.98 7.85 0.87
CA ASN A 318 -11.02 6.39 0.91
C ASN A 318 -9.63 5.74 0.83
N MET A 319 -8.68 6.33 0.11
CA MET A 319 -7.30 5.82 0.00
C MET A 319 -6.43 6.08 1.23
N LEU A 320 -6.59 7.23 1.90
CA LEU A 320 -5.79 7.63 3.06
C LEU A 320 -6.26 7.01 4.38
N PHE A 321 -7.56 6.71 4.51
CA PHE A 321 -8.15 6.29 5.79
C PHE A 321 -8.89 4.95 5.73
N GLY A 322 -8.97 4.31 4.55
CA GLY A 322 -9.95 3.25 4.31
C GLY A 322 -11.36 3.82 4.40
N ALA A 323 -12.37 3.09 3.92
CA ALA A 323 -13.77 3.53 3.98
C ALA A 323 -14.20 3.79 5.43
N THR A 324 -13.98 5.00 5.93
CA THR A 324 -14.36 5.44 7.26
C THR A 324 -15.13 6.74 7.13
N THR A 325 -16.40 6.58 7.47
CA THR A 325 -17.35 7.60 7.89
C THR A 325 -17.72 8.63 6.83
N VAL A 326 -18.74 8.25 6.06
CA VAL A 326 -19.97 9.05 5.96
C VAL A 326 -20.10 9.93 7.20
N VAL A 327 -19.84 11.23 7.03
CA VAL A 327 -20.30 12.25 7.98
C VAL A 327 -21.83 12.13 7.96
N LYS A 328 -22.38 11.54 9.01
CA LYS A 328 -23.82 11.47 9.22
C LYS A 328 -24.30 12.92 9.42
N SER A 329 -25.26 13.28 8.57
CA SER A 329 -26.07 14.49 8.50
C SER A 329 -26.46 15.08 9.85
#